data_AF-A0A6N4W701-F1
#
_entry.id   AF-A0A6N4W701-F1
#
_cell.length_a   1.000
_cell.length_b   1.000
_cell.length_c   1.000
_cell.angle_alpha   90.00
_cell.angle_beta   90.00
_cell.angle_gamma   90.00
#
_symmetry.space_group_name_H-M   'P 1'
#
loop_
_entity.id
_entity.type
_entity.pdbx_description
1 polymer ?
#
loop_
_entity_poly.entity_id
_entity_poly.type
_entity_poly.pdbx_seq_one_letter_code
_entity_poly.pdbx_strand_id
1 'polypeptide(L)'
;MQLHKRDVVAKAAAILDNYGIADLTMRRLARELDVTPGALYWHFANKQQLLGAVADEVLAPACAALPATGWRERIELVCRALRDALLSHTDGAELVSASFAAGQSRAVDHILGVLAEAAGEAGVDGGHRVQAARTVLHYVLGVTADEQSRLQWDAAGADLPGQQSVLSTDPSAGFAFGLRLLTDGLAAQRLAIADAP
;
A
#
# COMPACT_ATOMS: atom_id res chain seq x y z
N MET A 1 -26.24 21.07 5.01
CA MET A 1 -25.85 19.72 5.51
C MET A 1 -24.47 19.85 6.13
N GLN A 2 -24.25 19.33 7.34
CA GLN A 2 -22.94 19.40 7.97
C GLN A 2 -22.02 18.39 7.30
N LEU A 3 -20.87 18.85 6.81
CA LEU A 3 -19.88 17.99 6.17
C LEU A 3 -19.03 17.33 7.27
N HIS A 4 -18.98 16.00 7.32
CA HIS A 4 -18.10 15.28 8.24
C HIS A 4 -16.87 14.73 7.50
N LYS A 5 -15.72 14.64 8.20
CA LYS A 5 -14.48 14.09 7.62
C LYS A 5 -14.70 12.73 6.97
N ARG A 6 -15.46 11.86 7.62
CA ARG A 6 -15.76 10.51 7.11
C ARG A 6 -16.49 10.53 5.77
N ASP A 7 -17.46 11.43 5.58
CA ASP A 7 -18.20 11.54 4.32
C ASP A 7 -17.31 12.02 3.18
N VAL A 8 -16.37 12.93 3.49
CA VAL A 8 -15.38 13.41 2.53
C VAL A 8 -14.43 12.30 2.09
N VAL A 9 -13.92 11.49 3.03
CA VAL A 9 -13.02 10.37 2.71
C VAL A 9 -13.77 9.29 1.93
N ALA A 10 -14.96 8.89 2.36
CA ALA A 10 -15.78 7.90 1.65
C ALA A 10 -16.11 8.36 0.21
N LYS A 11 -16.43 9.64 0.01
CA LYS A 11 -16.65 10.18 -1.34
C LYS A 11 -15.36 10.23 -2.17
N ALA A 12 -14.22 10.55 -1.55
CA ALA A 12 -12.92 10.54 -2.21
C ALA A 12 -12.52 9.12 -2.65
N ALA A 13 -12.73 8.11 -1.80
CA ALA A 13 -12.54 6.69 -2.15
C ALA A 13 -13.45 6.27 -3.32
N ALA A 14 -14.72 6.69 -3.31
CA ALA A 14 -15.61 6.43 -4.45
C ALA A 14 -15.15 7.11 -5.75
N ILE A 15 -14.56 8.32 -5.69
CA ILE A 15 -13.99 8.98 -6.87
C ILE A 15 -12.77 8.22 -7.37
N LEU A 16 -11.90 7.77 -6.47
CA LEU A 16 -10.74 6.94 -6.78
C LEU A 16 -11.17 5.68 -7.54
N ASP A 17 -12.14 4.92 -7.01
CA ASP A 17 -12.58 3.67 -7.61
C ASP A 17 -13.16 3.86 -9.02
N ASN A 18 -13.91 4.94 -9.24
CA ASN A 18 -14.60 5.19 -10.50
C ASN A 18 -13.74 5.86 -11.57
N TYR A 19 -12.74 6.68 -11.17
CA TYR A 19 -12.02 7.56 -12.10
C TYR A 19 -10.50 7.50 -11.96
N GLY A 20 -9.98 6.82 -10.94
CA GLY A 20 -8.56 6.77 -10.64
C GLY A 20 -8.04 7.99 -9.87
N ILE A 21 -6.79 7.90 -9.45
CA ILE A 21 -6.15 8.87 -8.55
C ILE A 21 -5.89 10.22 -9.23
N ALA A 22 -5.61 10.20 -10.53
CA ALA A 22 -5.40 11.40 -11.32
C ALA A 22 -6.63 12.33 -11.29
N ASP A 23 -7.83 11.73 -11.29
CA ASP A 23 -9.09 12.45 -11.23
C ASP A 23 -9.54 12.84 -9.82
N LEU A 24 -8.96 12.23 -8.78
CA LEU A 24 -9.17 12.61 -7.38
C LEU A 24 -8.53 13.97 -7.07
N THR A 25 -9.26 15.04 -7.40
CA THR A 25 -8.86 16.43 -7.15
C THR A 25 -9.78 17.07 -6.11
N MET A 26 -9.26 18.04 -5.34
CA MET A 26 -10.07 18.82 -4.37
C MET A 26 -11.29 19.46 -5.04
N ARG A 27 -11.14 19.94 -6.28
CA ARG A 27 -12.22 20.57 -7.03
C ARG A 27 -13.30 19.57 -7.45
N ARG A 28 -12.92 18.39 -7.97
CA ARG A 28 -13.88 17.33 -8.31
C ARG A 28 -14.61 16.86 -7.06
N LEU A 29 -13.89 16.59 -5.99
CA LEU A 29 -14.46 16.16 -4.72
C LEU A 29 -15.48 17.17 -4.17
N ALA A 30 -15.17 18.47 -4.20
CA ALA A 30 -16.09 19.51 -3.77
C ALA A 30 -17.38 19.51 -4.60
N ARG A 31 -17.25 19.38 -5.93
CA ARG A 31 -18.39 19.28 -6.85
C ARG A 31 -19.25 18.04 -6.59
N GLU A 32 -18.63 16.89 -6.38
CA GLU A 32 -19.31 15.61 -6.09
C GLU A 32 -20.02 15.60 -4.73
N LEU A 33 -19.58 16.46 -3.80
CA LEU A 33 -20.20 16.68 -2.49
C LEU A 33 -21.18 17.85 -2.47
N ASP A 34 -21.37 18.57 -3.58
CA ASP A 34 -22.15 19.80 -3.68
C ASP A 34 -21.74 20.87 -2.64
N VAL A 35 -20.43 21.06 -2.47
CA VAL A 35 -19.83 22.07 -1.57
C VAL A 35 -18.78 22.92 -2.29
N THR A 36 -18.38 24.02 -1.67
CA THR A 36 -17.23 24.80 -2.16
C THR A 36 -15.91 24.12 -1.80
N PRO A 37 -14.84 24.27 -2.61
CA PRO A 37 -13.52 23.75 -2.24
C PRO A 37 -13.03 24.25 -0.88
N GLY A 38 -13.38 25.49 -0.51
CA GLY A 38 -13.08 26.05 0.80
C GLY A 38 -13.65 25.23 1.97
N ALA A 39 -14.81 24.61 1.80
CA ALA A 39 -15.40 23.73 2.81
C ALA A 39 -14.53 22.50 3.10
N LEU A 40 -13.88 21.93 2.08
CA LEU A 40 -12.99 20.78 2.23
C LEU A 40 -11.72 21.13 3.02
N TYR A 41 -11.20 22.34 2.83
CA TYR A 41 -9.96 22.78 3.49
C TYR A 41 -10.09 22.92 5.02
N TRP A 42 -11.32 23.05 5.55
CA TRP A 42 -11.58 22.96 6.99
C TRP A 42 -11.34 21.56 7.55
N HIS A 43 -11.44 20.52 6.71
CA HIS A 43 -11.25 19.13 7.10
C HIS A 43 -9.82 18.63 6.79
N PHE A 44 -9.27 19.05 5.66
CA PHE A 44 -7.96 18.65 5.16
C PHE A 44 -7.21 19.87 4.62
N ALA A 45 -6.10 20.24 5.26
CA ALA A 45 -5.39 21.47 4.91
C ALA A 45 -4.80 21.45 3.49
N ASN A 46 -4.59 20.26 2.91
CA ASN A 46 -4.06 20.06 1.57
C ASN A 46 -4.49 18.70 1.00
N LYS A 47 -4.17 18.47 -0.29
CA LYS A 47 -4.48 17.20 -0.98
C LYS A 47 -3.77 16.01 -0.32
N GLN A 48 -2.55 16.18 0.17
CA GLN A 48 -1.76 15.11 0.78
C GLN A 48 -2.43 14.56 2.05
N GLN A 49 -2.98 15.43 2.90
CA GLN A 49 -3.74 15.01 4.09
C GLN A 49 -5.01 14.24 3.71
N LEU A 50 -5.70 14.66 2.65
CA LEU A 50 -6.85 13.91 2.13
C LEU A 50 -6.41 12.52 1.63
N LEU A 51 -5.36 12.45 0.81
CA LEU A 51 -4.85 11.17 0.30
C LEU A 51 -4.40 10.24 1.43
N GLY A 52 -3.75 10.77 2.47
CA GLY A 52 -3.38 10.01 3.65
C GLY A 52 -4.59 9.41 4.37
N ALA A 53 -5.66 10.18 4.52
CA ALA A 53 -6.91 9.69 5.12
C ALA A 53 -7.63 8.66 4.25
N VAL A 54 -7.62 8.81 2.93
CA VAL A 54 -8.17 7.79 2.00
C VAL A 54 -7.33 6.53 2.06
N ALA A 55 -6.00 6.63 2.10
CA ALA A 55 -5.11 5.49 2.28
C ALA A 55 -5.36 4.78 3.61
N ASP A 56 -5.61 5.51 4.70
CA ASP A 56 -5.96 4.92 6.00
C ASP A 56 -7.28 4.13 5.94
N GLU A 57 -8.28 4.61 5.19
CA GLU A 57 -9.54 3.89 4.97
C GLU A 57 -9.32 2.62 4.14
N VAL A 58 -8.58 2.73 3.03
CA VAL A 58 -8.25 1.60 2.14
C VAL A 58 -7.45 0.53 2.88
N LEU A 59 -6.48 0.91 3.70
CA LEU A 59 -5.57 -0.01 4.39
C LEU A 59 -6.10 -0.51 5.74
N ALA A 60 -7.30 -0.10 6.16
CA ALA A 60 -7.89 -0.53 7.42
C ALA A 60 -7.93 -2.07 7.58
N PRO A 61 -8.28 -2.87 6.55
CA PRO A 61 -8.22 -4.33 6.65
C PRO A 61 -6.81 -4.89 6.86
N ALA A 62 -5.79 -4.27 6.26
CA ALA A 62 -4.39 -4.67 6.39
C ALA A 62 -3.77 -4.36 7.76
N CYS A 63 -4.42 -3.47 8.52
CA CYS A 63 -4.03 -3.10 9.88
C CYS A 63 -4.77 -3.92 10.96
N ALA A 64 -5.54 -4.94 10.57
CA ALA A 64 -6.19 -5.82 11.52
C ALA A 64 -5.17 -6.55 12.40
N ALA A 65 -5.56 -6.85 13.65
CA ALA A 65 -4.71 -7.58 14.58
C ALA A 65 -4.32 -8.95 14.01
N LEU A 66 -3.02 -9.22 13.95
CA LEU A 66 -2.48 -10.47 13.44
C LEU A 66 -2.39 -11.52 14.55
N PRO A 67 -2.52 -12.82 14.22
CA PRO A 67 -2.22 -13.89 15.15
C PRO A 67 -0.75 -13.84 15.58
N ALA A 68 -0.48 -14.29 16.81
CA ALA A 68 0.87 -14.43 17.33
C ALA A 68 1.61 -15.53 16.55
N THR A 69 2.42 -15.09 15.59
CA THR A 69 3.12 -15.93 14.62
C THR A 69 4.59 -15.54 14.55
N GLY A 70 5.43 -16.39 13.96
CA GLY A 70 6.83 -16.07 13.72
C GLY A 70 6.98 -14.94 12.69
N TRP A 71 8.11 -14.23 12.73
CA TRP A 71 8.35 -13.05 11.89
C TRP A 71 8.11 -13.28 10.38
N ARG A 72 8.46 -14.46 9.84
CA ARG A 72 8.23 -14.77 8.41
C ARG A 72 6.76 -14.77 8.06
N GLU A 73 5.98 -15.51 8.83
CA GLU A 73 4.54 -15.64 8.63
C GLU A 73 3.85 -14.29 8.85
N ARG A 74 4.31 -13.49 9.82
CA ARG A 74 3.81 -12.13 10.04
C ARG A 74 4.04 -11.23 8.83
N ILE A 75 5.25 -11.22 8.26
CA ILE A 75 5.53 -10.49 7.01
C ILE A 75 4.61 -10.98 5.89
N GLU A 76 4.45 -12.30 5.74
CA GLU A 76 3.59 -12.89 4.71
C GLU A 76 2.12 -12.45 4.84
N LEU A 77 1.57 -12.48 6.06
CA LEU A 77 0.20 -12.06 6.34
C LEU A 77 -0.02 -10.57 6.08
N VAL A 78 0.87 -9.70 6.59
CA VAL A 78 0.79 -8.24 6.36
C VAL A 78 0.88 -7.92 4.89
N CYS A 79 1.85 -8.49 4.18
CA CYS A 79 2.06 -8.18 2.77
C CYS A 79 0.91 -8.69 1.90
N ARG A 80 0.31 -9.83 2.22
CA ARG A 80 -0.91 -10.30 1.54
C ARG A 80 -2.09 -9.38 1.79
N ALA A 81 -2.37 -9.05 3.06
CA ALA A 81 -3.47 -8.16 3.39
C ALA A 81 -3.30 -6.76 2.80
N LEU A 82 -2.06 -6.25 2.75
CA LEU A 82 -1.72 -5.02 2.06
C LEU A 82 -2.02 -5.14 0.56
N ARG A 83 -1.47 -6.15 -0.14
CA ARG A 83 -1.73 -6.36 -1.57
C ARG A 83 -3.24 -6.45 -1.88
N ASP A 84 -3.99 -7.21 -1.08
CA ASP A 84 -5.43 -7.38 -1.26
C ASP A 84 -6.19 -6.05 -1.11
N ALA A 85 -5.81 -5.23 -0.11
CA ALA A 85 -6.37 -3.89 0.08
C ALA A 85 -6.01 -2.92 -1.05
N LEU A 86 -4.79 -3.01 -1.61
CA LEU A 86 -4.40 -2.20 -2.76
C LEU A 86 -5.19 -2.60 -4.01
N LEU A 87 -5.38 -3.90 -4.24
CA LEU A 87 -6.12 -4.42 -5.40
C LEU A 87 -7.64 -4.21 -5.31
N SER A 88 -8.19 -3.96 -4.13
CA SER A 88 -9.62 -3.70 -3.97
C SER A 88 -10.06 -2.30 -4.41
N HIS A 89 -9.11 -1.42 -4.75
CA HIS A 89 -9.36 -0.05 -5.19
C HIS A 89 -8.59 0.27 -6.46
N THR A 90 -9.20 1.05 -7.37
CA THR A 90 -8.51 1.55 -8.56
C THR A 90 -7.34 2.44 -8.14
N ASP A 91 -6.17 2.26 -8.76
CA ASP A 91 -4.92 2.99 -8.43
C ASP A 91 -4.52 2.92 -6.95
N GLY A 92 -4.94 1.89 -6.21
CA GLY A 92 -4.66 1.73 -4.79
C GLY A 92 -3.16 1.77 -4.46
N ALA A 93 -2.32 1.12 -5.28
CA ALA A 93 -0.87 1.17 -5.11
C ALA A 93 -0.29 2.58 -5.29
N GLU A 94 -0.80 3.35 -6.27
CA GLU A 94 -0.38 4.73 -6.49
C GLU A 94 -0.82 5.65 -5.34
N LEU A 95 -2.06 5.48 -4.84
CA LEU A 95 -2.57 6.20 -3.67
C LEU A 95 -1.67 6.01 -2.46
N VAL A 96 -1.37 4.75 -2.12
CA VAL A 96 -0.57 4.43 -0.94
C VAL A 96 0.88 4.88 -1.11
N SER A 97 1.45 4.75 -2.31
CA SER A 97 2.78 5.28 -2.64
C SER A 97 2.85 6.80 -2.44
N ALA A 98 1.87 7.56 -2.95
CA ALA A 98 1.81 9.01 -2.79
C ALA A 98 1.65 9.41 -1.31
N SER A 99 0.78 8.72 -0.56
CA SER A 99 0.55 8.96 0.87
C SER A 99 1.77 8.61 1.73
N PHE A 100 2.50 7.55 1.37
CA PHE A 100 3.76 7.17 2.01
C PHE A 100 4.83 8.23 1.80
N ALA A 101 5.04 8.68 0.55
CA ALA A 101 6.01 9.73 0.24
C ALA A 101 5.68 11.06 0.95
N ALA A 102 4.40 11.36 1.17
CA ALA A 102 3.95 12.54 1.88
C ALA A 102 3.92 12.40 3.42
N GLY A 103 4.07 11.17 3.95
CA GLY A 103 4.03 10.88 5.39
C GLY A 103 2.69 11.24 6.04
N GLN A 104 1.56 11.01 5.36
CA GLN A 104 0.23 11.41 5.85
C GLN A 104 -0.67 10.26 6.30
N SER A 105 -0.26 9.00 6.11
CA SER A 105 -1.08 7.81 6.42
C SER A 105 -0.58 7.10 7.68
N ARG A 106 -1.46 6.99 8.67
CA ARG A 106 -1.19 6.26 9.92
C ARG A 106 -1.18 4.75 9.71
N ALA A 107 -1.97 4.25 8.76
CA ALA A 107 -2.00 2.84 8.41
C ALA A 107 -0.66 2.39 7.81
N VAL A 108 -0.06 3.22 6.94
CA VAL A 108 1.28 2.96 6.40
C VAL A 108 2.34 2.95 7.52
N ASP A 109 2.29 3.92 8.44
CA ASP A 109 3.20 3.96 9.59
C ASP A 109 3.07 2.70 10.46
N HIS A 110 1.83 2.24 10.70
CA HIS A 110 1.56 1.01 11.44
C HIS A 110 2.15 -0.22 10.74
N ILE A 111 1.90 -0.38 9.44
CA ILE A 111 2.42 -1.49 8.63
C ILE A 111 3.96 -1.50 8.64
N LEU A 112 4.60 -0.34 8.48
CA LEU A 112 6.05 -0.21 8.57
C LEU A 112 6.58 -0.60 9.95
N GLY A 113 5.87 -0.25 11.02
CA GLY A 113 6.20 -0.68 12.38
C GLY A 113 6.20 -2.19 12.53
N VAL A 114 5.13 -2.86 12.10
CA VAL A 114 5.01 -4.32 12.15
C VAL A 114 6.11 -5.00 11.34
N LEU A 115 6.40 -4.51 10.14
CA LEU A 115 7.47 -5.04 9.28
C LEU A 115 8.87 -4.80 9.87
N ALA A 116 9.10 -3.64 10.51
CA ALA A 116 10.38 -3.33 11.15
C ALA A 116 10.62 -4.19 12.41
N GLU A 117 9.58 -4.47 13.18
CA GLU A 117 9.63 -5.41 14.31
C GLU A 117 9.96 -6.82 13.83
N ALA A 118 9.26 -7.31 12.79
CA ALA A 118 9.54 -8.61 12.19
C ALA A 118 10.96 -8.69 11.62
N ALA A 119 11.47 -7.63 11.00
CA ALA A 119 12.87 -7.57 10.56
C ALA A 119 13.85 -7.64 11.75
N GLY A 120 13.52 -7.02 12.89
CA GLY A 120 14.31 -7.13 14.11
C GLY A 120 14.35 -8.56 14.66
N GLU A 121 13.21 -9.25 14.69
CA GLU A 121 13.13 -10.68 15.05
C GLU A 121 13.90 -11.58 14.08
N ALA A 122 14.00 -11.18 12.81
CA ALA A 122 14.81 -11.85 11.80
C ALA A 122 16.32 -11.65 12.01
N GLY A 123 16.73 -10.77 12.94
CA GLY A 123 18.14 -10.48 13.22
C GLY A 123 18.69 -9.24 12.49
N VAL A 124 17.85 -8.42 11.89
CA VAL A 124 18.31 -7.15 11.27
C VAL A 124 18.67 -6.14 12.36
N ASP A 125 19.87 -5.56 12.23
CA ASP A 125 20.35 -4.51 13.12
C ASP A 125 19.42 -3.29 13.15
N GLY A 126 19.32 -2.64 14.31
CA GLY A 126 18.39 -1.54 14.59
C GLY A 126 18.45 -0.40 13.57
N GLY A 127 19.65 -0.03 13.11
CA GLY A 127 19.83 1.01 12.09
C GLY A 127 19.21 0.68 10.73
N HIS A 128 19.02 -0.61 10.42
CA HIS A 128 18.55 -1.07 9.12
C HIS A 128 17.10 -1.61 9.13
N ARG A 129 16.45 -1.77 10.29
CA ARG A 129 15.08 -2.33 10.38
C ARG A 129 14.06 -1.52 9.59
N VAL A 130 14.11 -0.20 9.69
CA VAL A 130 13.21 0.69 8.94
C VAL A 130 13.46 0.58 7.43
N GLN A 131 14.72 0.45 7.03
CA GLN A 131 15.07 0.26 5.63
C GLN A 131 14.59 -1.09 5.10
N ALA A 132 14.71 -2.17 5.89
CA ALA A 132 14.17 -3.48 5.57
C ALA A 132 12.64 -3.44 5.39
N ALA A 133 11.93 -2.80 6.32
CA ALA A 133 10.48 -2.61 6.23
C ALA A 133 10.06 -1.86 4.97
N ARG A 134 10.75 -0.76 4.64
CA ARG A 134 10.52 0.01 3.41
C ARG A 134 10.79 -0.81 2.15
N THR A 135 11.85 -1.61 2.13
CA THR A 135 12.13 -2.51 0.99
C THR A 135 11.00 -3.49 0.75
N VAL A 136 10.46 -4.10 1.81
CA VAL A 136 9.29 -4.99 1.72
C VAL A 136 8.06 -4.22 1.25
N LEU A 137 7.79 -3.02 1.78
CA LEU A 137 6.68 -2.17 1.33
C LEU A 137 6.81 -1.82 -0.17
N HIS A 138 7.98 -1.37 -0.62
CA HIS A 138 8.22 -1.03 -2.03
C HIS A 138 8.01 -2.22 -2.96
N TYR A 139 8.38 -3.43 -2.53
CA TYR A 139 8.10 -4.64 -3.29
C TYR A 139 6.59 -4.83 -3.50
N VAL A 140 5.79 -4.74 -2.42
CA VAL A 140 4.33 -4.88 -2.51
C VAL A 140 3.71 -3.78 -3.36
N LEU A 141 4.15 -2.53 -3.20
CA LEU A 141 3.67 -1.41 -4.01
C LEU A 141 4.00 -1.60 -5.50
N GLY A 142 5.24 -1.96 -5.83
CA GLY A 142 5.68 -2.13 -7.21
C GLY A 142 4.96 -3.24 -7.95
N VAL A 143 4.92 -4.45 -7.36
CA VAL A 143 4.25 -5.59 -8.00
C VAL A 143 2.75 -5.35 -8.17
N THR A 144 2.12 -4.67 -7.21
CA THR A 144 0.68 -4.37 -7.29
C THR A 144 0.38 -3.27 -8.30
N ALA A 145 1.24 -2.25 -8.41
CA ALA A 145 1.10 -1.19 -9.41
C ALA A 145 1.20 -1.73 -10.83
N ASP A 146 2.14 -2.64 -11.09
CA ASP A 146 2.30 -3.32 -12.39
C ASP A 146 1.07 -4.18 -12.71
N GLU A 147 0.53 -4.89 -11.72
CA GLU A 147 -0.69 -5.68 -11.86
C GLU A 147 -1.92 -4.83 -12.18
N GLN A 148 -2.13 -3.74 -11.43
CA GLN A 148 -3.22 -2.79 -11.70
C GLN A 148 -3.10 -2.17 -13.09
N SER A 149 -1.88 -1.76 -13.47
CA SER A 149 -1.62 -1.20 -14.80
C SER A 149 -1.92 -2.20 -15.91
N ARG A 150 -1.52 -3.47 -15.75
CA ARG A 150 -1.80 -4.52 -16.74
C ARG A 150 -3.30 -4.78 -16.87
N LEU A 151 -4.04 -4.85 -15.75
CA LEU A 151 -5.49 -5.02 -15.76
C LEU A 151 -6.19 -3.85 -16.48
N GLN A 152 -5.72 -2.62 -16.30
CA GLN A 152 -6.24 -1.46 -17.03
C GLN A 152 -5.97 -1.55 -18.54
N TRP A 153 -4.77 -1.99 -18.94
CA TRP A 153 -4.44 -2.22 -20.36
C TRP A 153 -5.28 -3.33 -20.99
N ASP A 154 -5.51 -4.43 -20.26
CA ASP A 154 -6.40 -5.52 -20.69
C ASP A 154 -7.84 -5.03 -20.90
N ALA A 155 -8.35 -4.25 -19.95
CA ALA A 155 -9.69 -3.64 -20.05
C ALA A 155 -9.80 -2.65 -21.24
N ALA A 156 -8.70 -2.00 -21.62
CA ALA A 156 -8.61 -1.15 -22.80
C ALA A 156 -8.42 -1.92 -24.13
N GLY A 157 -8.30 -3.26 -24.08
CA GLY A 157 -8.15 -4.11 -25.25
C GLY A 157 -6.73 -4.18 -25.82
N ALA A 158 -5.71 -3.84 -25.02
CA ALA A 158 -4.32 -3.93 -25.46
C ALA A 158 -3.89 -5.41 -25.60
N ASP A 159 -3.53 -5.83 -26.81
CA ASP A 159 -2.95 -7.15 -27.04
C ASP A 159 -1.49 -7.18 -26.57
N LEU A 160 -1.17 -8.10 -25.66
CA LEU A 160 0.19 -8.31 -25.19
C LEU A 160 0.45 -9.82 -25.13
N PRO A 161 1.45 -10.34 -25.87
CA PRO A 161 1.81 -11.76 -25.80
C PRO A 161 2.12 -12.16 -24.35
N GLY A 162 1.58 -13.28 -23.87
CA GLY A 162 1.70 -13.68 -22.46
C GLY A 162 3.14 -13.78 -21.92
N GLN A 163 4.13 -14.04 -22.78
CA GLN A 163 5.56 -14.05 -22.42
C GLN A 163 6.13 -12.67 -22.09
N GLN A 164 5.48 -11.60 -22.54
CA GLN A 164 5.85 -10.20 -22.31
C GLN A 164 5.06 -9.58 -21.16
N SER A 165 4.06 -10.29 -20.63
CA SER A 165 3.22 -9.81 -19.55
C SER A 165 3.99 -9.79 -18.24
N VAL A 166 3.90 -8.66 -17.53
CA VAL A 166 4.33 -8.53 -16.13
C VAL A 166 3.48 -9.41 -15.20
N LEU A 167 2.24 -9.71 -15.60
CA LEU A 167 1.40 -10.70 -14.92
C LEU A 167 1.85 -12.09 -15.36
N SER A 168 2.46 -12.83 -14.43
CA SER A 168 2.68 -14.26 -14.59
C SER A 168 1.34 -15.00 -14.67
N THR A 169 1.35 -16.27 -15.12
CA THR A 169 0.15 -17.13 -15.13
C THR A 169 -0.50 -17.29 -13.76
N ASP A 170 0.24 -17.07 -12.67
CA ASP A 170 -0.28 -17.03 -11.30
C ASP A 170 0.35 -15.85 -10.54
N PRO A 171 -0.28 -14.65 -10.59
CA PRO A 171 0.22 -13.44 -9.93
C PRO A 171 0.45 -13.63 -8.43
N SER A 172 -0.40 -14.43 -7.77
CA SER A 172 -0.28 -14.74 -6.33
C SER A 172 0.95 -15.59 -6.03
N ALA A 173 1.26 -16.59 -6.88
CA ALA A 173 2.49 -17.37 -6.73
C ALA A 173 3.75 -16.53 -6.99
N GLY A 174 3.72 -15.65 -8.01
CA GLY A 174 4.80 -14.71 -8.29
C GLY A 174 5.08 -13.75 -7.13
N PHE A 175 4.00 -13.20 -6.56
CA PHE A 175 4.05 -12.37 -5.36
C PHE A 175 4.65 -13.13 -4.15
N ALA A 176 4.16 -14.34 -3.88
CA ALA A 176 4.67 -15.14 -2.79
C ALA A 176 6.14 -15.53 -2.99
N PHE A 177 6.58 -15.75 -4.23
CA PHE A 177 7.98 -16.02 -4.55
C PHE A 177 8.88 -14.84 -4.25
N GLY A 178 8.55 -13.63 -4.71
CA GLY A 178 9.37 -12.46 -4.41
C GLY A 178 9.42 -12.14 -2.91
N LEU A 179 8.32 -12.34 -2.19
CA LEU A 179 8.31 -12.19 -0.74
C LEU A 179 9.19 -13.24 -0.03
N ARG A 180 9.22 -14.48 -0.53
CA ARG A 180 10.17 -15.50 -0.04
C ARG A 180 11.62 -15.07 -0.25
N LEU A 181 11.98 -14.54 -1.42
CA LEU A 181 13.34 -14.02 -1.66
C LEU A 181 13.72 -12.92 -0.64
N LEU A 182 12.81 -11.99 -0.35
CA LEU A 182 13.05 -10.94 0.63
C LEU A 182 13.20 -11.51 2.04
N THR A 183 12.30 -12.39 2.47
CA THR A 183 12.38 -12.98 3.81
C THR A 183 13.60 -13.89 3.97
N ASP A 184 14.01 -14.64 2.95
CA ASP A 184 15.27 -15.40 2.97
C ASP A 184 16.49 -14.49 3.09
N GLY A 185 16.50 -13.35 2.39
CA GLY A 185 17.51 -12.32 2.53
C GLY A 185 17.58 -11.73 3.94
N LEU A 186 16.43 -11.51 4.59
CA LEU A 186 16.37 -11.07 6.00
C LEU A 186 16.94 -12.13 6.93
N ALA A 187 16.60 -13.41 6.74
CA ALA A 187 17.10 -14.50 7.57
C ALA A 187 18.63 -14.67 7.46
N ALA A 188 19.20 -14.40 6.28
CA ALA A 188 20.64 -14.45 6.08
C ALA A 188 21.42 -13.39 6.90
N GLN A 189 20.79 -12.25 7.22
CA GLN A 189 21.41 -11.22 8.08
C GLN A 189 21.71 -11.76 9.48
N ARG A 190 20.88 -12.68 10.00
CA ARG A 190 21.11 -13.34 11.29
C ARG A 190 22.40 -14.16 11.32
N LEU A 191 22.70 -14.85 10.22
CA LEU A 191 23.88 -15.69 10.10
C LEU A 191 25.15 -14.83 10.05
N ALA A 192 25.11 -13.72 9.32
CA ALA A 192 26.22 -12.77 9.24
C ALA A 192 26.59 -12.15 10.60
N ILE A 193 25.62 -11.94 11.50
CA ILE A 193 25.87 -11.45 12.87
C ILE A 193 26.42 -12.55 13.77
N ALA A 194 25.96 -13.80 13.61
CA ALA A 194 26.46 -14.94 14.39
C ALA A 194 27.93 -15.28 14.08
N ASP A 195 28.40 -14.93 12.87
CA ASP A 195 29.78 -15.14 12.42
C ASP A 195 30.70 -13.91 12.67
N ALA A 196 30.22 -12.86 13.34
CA ALA A 196 31.03 -11.69 13.71
C ALA A 196 31.96 -12.02 14.91
N PRO A 197 33.27 -11.76 14.81
CA PRO A 197 34.27 -12.14 15.82
C PRO A 197 34.18 -11.36 17.14
#